data_AF-A0A4V3C369-F1
#
_entry.id   AF-A0A4V3C369-F1
#
_cell.length_a   1.000
_cell.length_b   1.000
_cell.length_c   1.000
_cell.angle_alpha   90.00
_cell.angle_beta   90.00
_cell.angle_gamma   90.00
#
_symmetry.space_group_name_H-M   'P 1'
#
loop_
_entity.id
_entity.type
_entity.pdbx_description
1 polymer ?
#
loop_
_entity_poly.entity_id
_entity_poly.type
_entity_poly.pdbx_seq_one_letter_code
_entity_poly.pdbx_strand_id
1 'polypeptide(L)'
;MKRTLLMLSFTVLLFVILTVVTASIETPFDGNDNFGFPVRFYKIYGGKRSFYPPNEFSAVMLLIDVVFVYLAVWLSNVVLLKFKTKNENA
;
A
#
# COMPACT_ATOMS: atom_id res chain seq x y z
N MET A 1 -14.78 13.57 15.77
CA MET A 1 -13.79 14.23 14.90
C MET A 1 -12.35 14.14 15.41
N LYS A 2 -12.02 14.65 16.61
CA LYS A 2 -10.62 14.64 17.12
C LYS A 2 -9.96 13.26 17.17
N ARG A 3 -10.68 12.22 17.62
CA ARG A 3 -10.19 10.82 17.66
C ARG A 3 -9.96 10.23 16.26
N THR A 4 -10.83 10.55 15.30
CA THR A 4 -10.71 10.10 13.90
C THR A 4 -9.51 10.75 13.22
N LEU A 5 -9.32 12.06 13.42
CA LEU A 5 -8.15 12.79 12.94
C LEU A 5 -6.84 12.25 13.53
N LEU A 6 -6.86 11.90 14.82
CA LEU A 6 -5.71 11.31 15.51
C LEU A 6 -5.39 9.90 14.98
N MET A 7 -6.39 9.06 14.76
CA MET A 7 -6.16 7.73 14.14
C MET A 7 -5.64 7.86 12.71
N LEU A 8 -6.17 8.79 11.92
CA LEU A 8 -5.74 9.02 10.55
C LEU A 8 -4.30 9.57 10.50
N SER A 9 -3.95 10.51 11.38
CA SER A 9 -2.58 11.02 11.49
C SER A 9 -1.60 9.93 11.94
N PHE A 10 -2.00 9.07 12.87
CA PHE A 10 -1.17 7.93 13.31
C PHE A 10 -0.96 6.92 12.18
N THR A 11 -1.99 6.66 11.38
CA THR A 11 -1.92 5.72 10.24
C THR A 11 -0.99 6.25 9.15
N VAL A 12 -1.11 7.54 8.80
CA VAL A 12 -0.22 8.19 7.83
C VAL A 12 1.22 8.22 8.33
N LEU A 13 1.44 8.55 9.61
CA LEU A 13 2.76 8.54 10.23
C LEU A 13 3.39 7.15 10.17
N LEU A 14 2.63 6.11 10.53
CA LEU A 14 3.11 4.73 10.54
C LEU A 14 3.42 4.23 9.12
N PHE A 15 2.61 4.62 8.13
CA PHE A 15 2.87 4.35 6.72
C PHE A 15 4.18 5.02 6.24
N VAL A 16 4.41 6.30 6.58
CA VAL A 16 5.64 7.01 6.22
C VAL A 16 6.86 6.37 6.87
N ILE A 17 6.79 6.05 8.16
CA ILE A 17 7.89 5.40 8.88
C ILE A 17 8.21 4.04 8.25
N LEU A 18 7.20 3.20 8.00
CA LEU A 18 7.41 1.92 7.34
C LEU A 18 8.03 2.09 5.97
N THR A 19 7.53 3.03 5.16
CA THR A 19 8.06 3.31 3.81
C THR A 19 9.53 3.70 3.85
N VAL A 20 9.92 4.62 4.75
CA VAL A 20 11.32 5.06 4.91
C VAL A 20 12.20 3.91 5.41
N VAL A 21 11.73 3.16 6.41
CA VAL A 21 12.48 2.01 6.94
C VAL A 21 12.67 0.96 5.86
N THR A 22 11.63 0.60 5.11
CA THR A 22 11.73 -0.39 4.03
C THR A 22 12.56 0.11 2.85
N ALA A 23 12.53 1.41 2.54
CA ALA A 23 13.37 2.01 1.50
C ALA A 23 14.86 2.07 1.90
N SER A 24 15.16 2.08 3.20
CA SER A 24 16.53 2.07 3.75
C SER A 24 17.14 0.67 3.89
N ILE A 25 16.38 -0.39 3.59
CA ILE A 25 16.91 -1.76 3.61
C ILE A 25 17.78 -1.92 2.37
N GLU A 26 19.08 -1.64 2.50
CA GLU A 26 20.08 -2.08 1.56
C GLU A 26 20.19 -3.61 1.66
N THR A 27 19.55 -4.31 0.73
CA THR A 27 19.64 -5.77 0.67
C THR A 27 21.01 -6.16 0.11
N PRO A 28 21.86 -6.90 0.86
CA PRO A 28 23.17 -7.35 0.36
C PRO A 28 23.04 -8.52 -0.65
N PHE A 29 21.82 -8.92 -0.98
CA PHE A 29 21.51 -10.04 -1.86
C PHE A 29 20.98 -9.52 -3.20
N ASP A 30 21.51 -10.08 -4.29
CA ASP A 30 21.01 -9.89 -5.67
C ASP A 30 19.51 -10.19 -5.69
N GLY A 31 18.70 -9.13 -5.68
CA GLY A 31 17.26 -9.20 -5.49
C GLY A 31 16.58 -8.11 -6.30
N ASN A 32 15.58 -8.51 -7.07
CA ASN A 32 14.73 -7.55 -7.76
C ASN A 32 13.74 -6.98 -6.75
N ASP A 33 13.75 -5.67 -6.55
CA ASP A 33 12.73 -5.02 -5.74
C ASP A 33 11.42 -5.02 -6.53
N ASN A 34 10.38 -5.60 -5.93
CA ASN A 34 9.05 -5.56 -6.51
C ASN A 34 8.15 -4.67 -5.64
N PHE A 35 7.53 -3.68 -6.27
CA PHE A 35 6.64 -2.72 -5.64
C PHE A 35 5.19 -2.95 -6.09
N GLY A 36 4.27 -2.72 -5.16
CA GLY A 36 2.82 -2.85 -5.36
C GLY A 36 2.18 -3.82 -4.38
N PHE A 37 0.92 -3.54 -4.02
CA PHE A 37 0.10 -4.37 -3.16
C PHE A 37 -1.39 -4.02 -3.39
N PRO A 38 -2.26 -5.00 -3.64
CA PRO A 38 -2.03 -6.45 -3.63
C PRO A 38 -1.33 -7.01 -4.88
N VAL A 39 -1.22 -6.23 -5.96
CA VAL A 39 -0.61 -6.65 -7.22
C VAL A 39 0.69 -5.88 -7.46
N ARG A 40 1.73 -6.58 -7.89
CA ARG A 40 3.03 -5.96 -8.20
C ARG A 40 2.93 -5.24 -9.54
N PHE A 41 3.15 -3.92 -9.55
CA PHE A 41 3.06 -3.10 -10.76
C PHE A 41 4.41 -2.52 -11.19
N TYR A 42 5.43 -2.59 -10.35
CA TYR A 42 6.75 -2.05 -10.65
C TYR A 42 7.85 -2.97 -10.14
N LYS A 43 8.85 -3.21 -10.96
CA LYS A 43 10.00 -4.05 -10.61
C LYS A 43 11.29 -3.32 -10.98
N ILE A 44 12.13 -3.11 -9.97
CA ILE A 44 13.48 -2.58 -10.11
C ILE A 44 14.43 -3.76 -10.05
N TYR A 45 15.29 -3.86 -11.05
CA TYR A 45 16.36 -4.85 -11.07
C TYR A 45 17.56 -4.29 -10.29
N GLY A 46 17.77 -4.82 -9.07
CA GLY A 46 18.92 -4.51 -8.22
C GLY A 46 20.10 -5.46 -8.44
N GLY A 47 21.26 -5.17 -7.84
CA GLY A 47 22.45 -6.03 -7.85
C GLY A 47 23.68 -5.42 -8.55
N LYS A 48 24.89 -5.90 -8.20
CA LYS A 48 26.16 -5.54 -8.87
C LYS A 48 26.33 -6.35 -10.16
N ARG A 49 25.63 -5.98 -11.24
CA ARG A 49 25.85 -6.57 -12.58
C ARG A 49 26.24 -5.49 -13.57
N SER A 50 27.08 -5.86 -14.55
CA SER A 50 27.56 -4.95 -15.60
C SER A 50 26.47 -4.52 -16.60
N PHE A 51 25.33 -5.21 -16.62
CA PHE A 51 24.20 -4.92 -17.50
C PHE A 51 22.89 -4.93 -16.70
N TYR A 52 22.22 -3.79 -16.65
CA TYR A 52 20.91 -3.64 -16.02
C TYR A 52 19.81 -3.83 -17.07
N PRO A 53 18.92 -4.85 -16.93
CA PRO A 53 17.69 -4.86 -17.71
C PRO A 53 16.84 -3.63 -17.33
N PRO A 54 16.04 -3.09 -18.26
CA PRO A 54 15.17 -1.95 -17.97
C PRO A 54 14.14 -2.31 -16.90
N ASN A 55 13.79 -1.33 -16.07
CA ASN A 55 12.75 -1.49 -15.07
C ASN A 55 11.43 -1.89 -15.74
N GLU A 56 10.69 -2.80 -15.10
CA GLU A 56 9.38 -3.23 -15.58
C GLU A 56 8.30 -2.43 -14.87
N PHE A 57 7.49 -1.72 -15.64
CA PHE A 57 6.32 -0.99 -15.14
C PHE A 57 5.06 -1.46 -15.88
N SER A 58 4.00 -1.71 -15.11
CA SER A 58 2.69 -2.04 -15.65
C SER A 58 1.62 -1.09 -15.12
N ALA A 59 1.20 -0.17 -15.99
CA ALA A 59 0.11 0.77 -15.69
C ALA A 59 -1.21 0.04 -15.39
N VAL A 60 -1.45 -1.10 -16.02
CA VAL A 60 -2.66 -1.93 -15.79
C VAL A 60 -2.66 -2.49 -14.38
N MET A 61 -1.54 -3.01 -13.90
CA MET A 61 -1.42 -3.53 -12.54
C MET A 61 -1.56 -2.42 -11.49
N LEU A 62 -1.03 -1.24 -11.77
CA LEU A 62 -1.23 -0.06 -10.91
C LEU A 62 -2.71 0.32 -10.81
N LEU A 63 -3.43 0.29 -11.93
CA LEU A 63 -4.86 0.58 -11.96
C LEU A 63 -5.67 -0.45 -11.15
N ILE A 64 -5.29 -1.74 -11.22
CA ILE A 64 -5.91 -2.80 -10.41
C ILE A 64 -5.70 -2.52 -8.91
N ASP A 65 -4.49 -2.14 -8.49
CA ASP A 65 -4.21 -1.78 -7.10
C ASP A 65 -5.08 -0.60 -6.62
N VAL A 66 -5.22 0.44 -7.44
CA VAL A 66 -6.08 1.60 -7.13
C VAL A 66 -7.55 1.17 -6.98
N VAL A 67 -8.05 0.34 -7.89
CA VAL A 67 -9.43 -0.21 -7.82
C VAL A 67 -9.60 -1.04 -6.55
N PHE A 68 -8.60 -1.85 -6.19
CA PHE A 68 -8.66 -2.69 -4.99
C PHE A 68 -8.74 -1.86 -3.71
N VAL A 69 -7.93 -0.81 -3.60
CA VAL A 69 -7.98 0.13 -2.46
C VAL A 69 -9.35 0.82 -2.38
N TYR A 70 -9.89 1.27 -3.52
CA TYR A 70 -11.21 1.88 -3.57
C TYR A 70 -12.31 0.93 -3.08
N LEU A 71 -12.29 -0.32 -3.53
CA LEU A 71 -13.25 -1.34 -3.11
C LEU A 71 -13.12 -1.66 -1.61
N ALA A 72 -11.90 -1.76 -1.09
CA ALA A 72 -11.68 -1.99 0.34
C ALA A 72 -12.22 -0.85 1.22
N VAL A 73 -12.02 0.41 0.79
CA VAL A 73 -12.57 1.59 1.47
C VAL A 73 -14.09 1.63 1.37
N TRP A 74 -14.66 1.30 0.21
CA TRP A 74 -16.11 1.24 0.04
C TRP A 74 -16.73 0.16 0.93
N LEU A 75 -16.16 -1.05 0.93
CA LEU A 75 -16.67 -2.18 1.70
C LEU A 75 -16.57 -1.93 3.21
N SER A 76 -15.45 -1.36 3.68
CA SER A 76 -15.29 -0.98 5.09
C SER A 76 -16.31 0.08 5.51
N ASN A 77 -16.60 1.08 4.68
CA ASN A 77 -17.66 2.06 4.96
C ASN A 77 -19.05 1.42 5.05
N VAL A 78 -19.40 0.52 4.12
CA VAL A 78 -20.68 -0.20 4.16
C VAL A 78 -20.82 -1.01 5.45
N VAL A 79 -19.75 -1.71 5.85
CA VAL A 79 -19.71 -2.49 7.10
C VAL A 79 -19.86 -1.59 8.32
N LEU A 80 -19.13 -0.48 8.38
CA LEU A 80 -19.21 0.48 9.49
C LEU A 80 -20.60 1.12 9.62
N LEU A 81 -21.23 1.48 8.48
CA LEU A 81 -22.60 2.00 8.47
C LEU A 81 -23.59 0.97 9.01
N LYS A 82 -23.45 -0.30 8.60
CA LYS A 82 -24.29 -1.40 9.08
C LYS A 82 -24.16 -1.61 10.59
N PHE A 83 -22.95 -1.52 11.14
CA PHE A 83 -22.73 -1.59 12.59
C PHE A 83 -23.32 -0.38 13.32
N LYS A 84 -23.16 0.83 12.77
CA LYS A 84 -23.72 2.05 13.36
C LYS A 84 -25.25 1.99 13.44
N THR A 85 -25.93 1.62 12.35
CA THR A 85 -27.40 1.49 12.33
C THR A 85 -27.90 0.39 13.27
N LYS A 86 -27.14 -0.70 13.42
CA LYS A 86 -27.51 -1.75 14.39
C LYS A 86 -27.42 -1.24 15.83
N ASN A 87 -26.43 -0.39 16.14
CA ASN A 87 -26.21 0.15 17.47
C ASN A 87 -27.20 1.28 17.84
N GLU A 88 -27.77 1.98 16.86
CA GLU A 88 -28.81 3.00 17.07
C GLU A 88 -30.21 2.40 17.25
N ASN A 89 -30.44 1.17 16.78
CA ASN A 89 -31.70 0.44 16.87
C ASN A 89 -31.76 -0.58 18.03
N ALA A 90 -30.73 -0.63 18.88
CA ALA A 90 -30.63 -1.50 20.05
C ALA A 90 -30.74 -0.67 21.33
#